data_AF-A0A9K3HS39-F1
#
_entry.id   AF-A0A9K3HS39-F1
#
_cell.length_a   1.000
_cell.length_b   1.000
_cell.length_c   1.000
_cell.angle_alpha   90.00
_cell.angle_beta   90.00
_cell.angle_gamma   90.00
#
_symmetry.space_group_name_H-M   'P 1'
#
loop_
_entity.id
_entity.type
_entity.pdbx_description
1 polymer ?
#
loop_
_entity_poly.entity_id
_entity_poly.type
_entity_poly.pdbx_seq_one_letter_code
_entity_poly.pdbx_strand_id
1 'polypeptide(L)'
;MKSLTRLKSIVLESEKNKRLMESVGAADYLSTIISNVNSGITSSSRDEALYILYHIKLSPSGLKTLGKTCGFVDALTRVMQSASSHEARMYSVMLLKSMFEVADVGF
;
A
#
# COMPACT_ATOMS: atom_id res chain seq x y z
N MET A 1 -1.70 9.01 12.58
CA MET A 1 -2.54 10.10 12.02
C MET A 1 -4.01 9.72 12.20
N LYS A 2 -4.89 10.63 12.66
CA LYS A 2 -6.32 10.30 12.90
C LYS A 2 -7.06 9.79 11.64
N SER A 3 -6.68 10.30 10.47
CA SER A 3 -7.24 9.88 9.17
C SER A 3 -6.94 8.42 8.84
N LEU A 4 -5.69 7.97 9.04
CA LEU A 4 -5.28 6.57 8.79
C LEU A 4 -6.01 5.60 9.73
N THR A 5 -6.15 5.96 11.01
CA THR A 5 -6.90 5.12 11.97
C THR A 5 -8.36 4.94 11.55
N ARG A 6 -9.02 6.02 11.09
CA ARG A 6 -10.39 5.94 10.58
C ARG A 6 -10.46 5.10 9.29
N LEU A 7 -9.51 5.31 8.38
CA LEU A 7 -9.43 4.55 7.13
C LEU A 7 -9.28 3.04 7.38
N LYS A 8 -8.41 2.68 8.33
CA LYS A 8 -8.19 1.31 8.78
C LYS A 8 -9.49 0.68 9.29
N SER A 9 -10.24 1.39 10.15
CA SER A 9 -11.52 0.90 10.65
C SER A 9 -12.51 0.60 9.53
N ILE A 10 -12.61 1.48 8.53
CA ILE A 10 -13.52 1.32 7.39
C ILE A 10 -13.12 0.11 6.55
N VAL A 11 -11.84 -0.03 6.22
CA VAL A 11 -11.31 -1.12 5.37
C VAL A 11 -11.49 -2.50 6.03
N LEU A 12 -11.32 -2.57 7.36
CA LEU A 12 -11.43 -3.83 8.10
C LEU A 12 -12.88 -4.26 8.37
N GLU A 13 -13.84 -3.36 8.22
CA GLU A 13 -15.25 -3.62 8.53
C GLU A 13 -15.94 -4.53 7.50
N SER A 14 -15.68 -4.37 6.19
CA SER A 14 -16.31 -5.22 5.17
C SER A 14 -15.60 -5.24 3.82
N GLU A 15 -15.83 -6.30 3.04
CA GLU A 15 -15.38 -6.39 1.64
C GLU A 15 -15.99 -5.29 0.75
N LYS A 16 -17.23 -4.89 1.03
CA LYS A 16 -17.88 -3.78 0.31
C LYS A 16 -17.11 -2.47 0.51
N ASN A 17 -16.67 -2.20 1.75
CA ASN A 17 -15.87 -1.01 2.05
C ASN A 17 -14.53 -1.05 1.31
N LYS A 18 -13.88 -2.22 1.22
CA LYS A 18 -12.62 -2.38 0.46
C LYS A 18 -12.79 -1.99 -1.01
N ARG A 19 -13.86 -2.47 -1.67
CA ARG A 19 -14.16 -2.14 -3.07
C ARG A 19 -14.47 -0.66 -3.27
N LEU A 20 -15.19 -0.05 -2.35
CA LEU A 20 -15.42 1.40 -2.36
C LEU A 20 -14.10 2.16 -2.18
N MET A 21 -13.23 1.70 -1.29
CA MET A 21 -11.93 2.33 -1.02
C MET A 21 -11.02 2.32 -2.25
N GLU A 22 -11.01 1.20 -2.98
CA GLU A 22 -10.36 1.11 -4.29
C GLU A 22 -10.97 2.09 -5.30
N SER A 23 -12.31 2.13 -5.41
CA SER A 23 -13.01 3.00 -6.35
C SER A 23 -12.78 4.50 -6.13
N VAL A 24 -12.55 4.93 -4.89
CA VAL A 24 -12.33 6.36 -4.56
C VAL A 24 -10.86 6.77 -4.61
N GLY A 25 -9.95 5.91 -5.09
CA GLY A 25 -8.53 6.24 -5.25
C GLY A 25 -7.73 6.26 -3.93
N ALA A 26 -8.18 5.52 -2.90
CA ALA A 26 -7.45 5.48 -1.64
C ALA A 26 -6.05 4.90 -1.76
N ALA A 27 -5.84 4.00 -2.72
CA ALA A 27 -4.53 3.42 -3.01
C ALA A 27 -3.51 4.49 -3.42
N ASP A 28 -3.92 5.50 -4.18
CA ASP A 28 -3.05 6.58 -4.65
C ASP A 28 -2.60 7.46 -3.47
N TYR A 29 -3.54 7.79 -2.59
CA TYR A 29 -3.23 8.53 -1.36
C TYR A 29 -2.28 7.74 -0.43
N LEU A 30 -2.54 6.45 -0.22
CA LEU A 30 -1.69 5.60 0.61
C LEU A 30 -0.30 5.40 0.00
N SER A 31 -0.21 5.21 -1.31
CA SER A 31 1.07 5.07 -2.02
C SER A 31 1.93 6.33 -1.90
N THR A 32 1.31 7.51 -1.88
CA THR A 32 1.99 8.79 -1.65
C THR A 32 2.60 8.86 -0.25
N ILE A 33 1.86 8.42 0.78
CA ILE A 33 2.37 8.35 2.17
C ILE A 33 3.55 7.38 2.27
N ILE A 34 3.45 6.23 1.59
CA ILE A 34 4.49 5.20 1.60
C ILE A 34 5.76 5.66 0.90
N SER A 35 5.60 6.35 -0.24
CA SER A 35 6.72 6.78 -1.08
C SER A 35 7.43 8.03 -0.57
N ASN A 36 6.74 8.87 0.21
CA ASN A 36 7.30 10.13 0.67
C ASN A 36 8.14 9.95 1.95
N VAL A 37 9.45 9.78 1.75
CA VAL A 37 10.42 9.57 2.85
C VAL A 37 10.80 10.88 3.55
N ASN A 38 10.70 12.03 2.87
CA ASN A 38 11.21 13.31 3.34
C ASN A 38 10.17 14.28 3.93
N SER A 39 8.89 13.92 3.96
CA SER A 39 7.79 14.82 4.35
C SER A 39 7.50 14.89 5.86
N GLY A 40 8.41 14.44 6.71
CA GLY A 40 8.17 14.38 8.16
C GLY A 40 7.14 13.31 8.59
N ILE A 41 6.75 12.42 7.67
CA ILE A 41 5.89 11.27 7.96
C ILE A 41 6.69 10.26 8.79
N THR A 42 6.17 9.91 9.96
CA THR A 42 6.80 8.93 10.85
C THR A 42 6.77 7.52 10.23
N SER A 43 7.76 6.69 10.56
CA SER A 43 7.77 5.27 10.18
C SER A 43 6.48 4.56 10.58
N SER A 44 5.93 4.84 11.77
CA SER A 44 4.65 4.26 12.21
C SER A 44 3.47 4.63 11.31
N SER A 45 3.41 5.87 10.81
CA SER A 45 2.34 6.27 9.88
C SER A 45 2.50 5.60 8.51
N ARG A 46 3.74 5.36 8.09
CA ARG A 46 4.06 4.62 6.87
C ARG A 46 3.66 3.15 6.98
N ASP A 47 4.00 2.51 8.10
CA ASP A 47 3.66 1.13 8.40
C ASP A 47 2.14 0.95 8.47
N GLU A 48 1.42 1.90 9.07
CA GLU A 48 -0.04 1.88 9.11
C GLU A 48 -0.66 2.07 7.72
N ALA A 49 -0.13 3.00 6.90
CA ALA A 49 -0.58 3.16 5.52
C ALA A 49 -0.37 1.89 4.68
N LEU A 50 0.79 1.23 4.85
CA LEU A 50 1.10 -0.02 4.19
C LEU A 50 0.18 -1.16 4.61
N TYR A 51 -0.10 -1.27 5.93
CA TYR A 51 -1.06 -2.22 6.47
C TYR A 51 -2.44 -2.02 5.81
N ILE A 52 -2.93 -0.78 5.74
CA ILE A 52 -4.23 -0.47 5.15
C ILE A 52 -4.24 -0.84 3.66
N LEU A 53 -3.20 -0.43 2.92
CA LEU A 53 -3.10 -0.68 1.48
C LEU A 53 -3.14 -2.19 1.15
N TYR A 54 -2.43 -3.01 1.92
CA TYR A 54 -2.48 -4.46 1.76
C TYR A 54 -3.88 -5.04 2.04
N HIS A 55 -4.58 -4.53 3.06
CA HIS A 55 -5.91 -5.02 3.44
C HIS A 55 -7.04 -4.51 2.55
N ILE A 56 -6.83 -3.48 1.72
CA ILE A 56 -7.78 -3.08 0.67
C ILE A 56 -7.99 -4.21 -0.34
N LYS A 57 -7.02 -5.12 -0.52
CA LYS A 57 -7.12 -6.25 -1.47
C LYS A 57 -7.55 -5.76 -2.87
N LEU A 58 -6.74 -4.84 -3.39
CA LEU A 58 -6.91 -4.26 -4.71
C LEU A 58 -7.14 -5.34 -5.77
N SER A 59 -8.03 -5.03 -6.71
CA SER A 59 -8.24 -5.83 -7.90
C SER A 59 -6.96 -5.91 -8.76
N PRO A 60 -6.89 -6.86 -9.72
CA PRO A 60 -5.74 -6.95 -10.63
C PRO A 60 -5.46 -5.64 -11.38
N SER A 61 -6.49 -4.91 -11.81
CA SER A 61 -6.31 -3.61 -12.47
C SER A 61 -5.82 -2.54 -11.49
N GLY A 62 -6.33 -2.53 -10.25
CA GLY A 62 -5.82 -1.66 -9.19
C GLY A 62 -4.35 -1.90 -8.86
N LEU A 63 -3.93 -3.16 -8.78
CA LEU A 63 -2.53 -3.55 -8.56
C LEU A 63 -1.63 -3.14 -9.73
N LYS A 64 -2.09 -3.31 -10.99
CA LYS A 64 -1.37 -2.82 -12.18
C LYS A 64 -1.18 -1.31 -12.16
N THR A 65 -2.22 -0.56 -11.81
CA THR A 65 -2.15 0.91 -11.69
C THR A 65 -1.18 1.32 -10.60
N LEU A 66 -1.27 0.69 -9.42
CA LEU A 66 -0.36 0.93 -8.30
C LEU A 66 1.10 0.62 -8.65
N GLY A 67 1.35 -0.42 -9.44
CA GLY A 67 2.69 -0.77 -9.93
C GLY A 67 3.29 0.22 -10.92
N LYS A 68 2.43 0.96 -11.64
CA LYS A 68 2.86 2.05 -12.52
C LYS A 68 3.10 3.36 -11.76
N THR A 69 2.70 3.45 -10.49
CA THR A 69 2.99 4.62 -9.65
C THR A 69 4.50 4.77 -9.48
N CYS A 70 5.03 5.85 -10.05
CA CYS A 70 6.46 6.13 -10.07
C CYS A 70 7.06 6.07 -8.67
N GLY A 71 8.13 5.28 -8.50
CA GLY A 71 8.88 5.17 -7.25
C GLY A 71 8.20 4.37 -6.14
N PHE A 72 6.99 3.82 -6.35
CA PHE A 72 6.31 3.02 -5.33
C PHE A 72 6.99 1.66 -5.09
N VAL A 73 7.40 0.97 -6.15
CA VAL A 73 8.18 -0.29 -6.05
C VAL A 73 9.50 -0.05 -5.31
N ASP A 74 10.19 1.05 -5.60
CA ASP A 74 11.41 1.43 -4.88
C ASP A 74 11.13 1.74 -3.41
N ALA A 75 9.99 2.38 -3.12
CA ALA A 75 9.57 2.67 -1.75
C ALA A 75 9.33 1.37 -0.96
N LEU A 76 8.64 0.38 -1.54
CA LEU A 76 8.45 -0.93 -0.92
C LEU A 76 9.78 -1.65 -0.67
N THR A 77 10.70 -1.58 -1.63
CA THR A 77 12.05 -2.17 -1.50
C THR A 77 12.85 -1.51 -0.38
N ARG A 78 12.75 -0.17 -0.25
CA ARG A 78 13.35 0.56 0.88
C ARG A 78 12.73 0.14 2.21
N VAL A 79 11.41 0.02 2.31
CA VAL A 79 10.74 -0.46 3.52
C VAL A 79 11.23 -1.87 3.89
N MET A 80 11.42 -2.76 2.92
CA MET A 80 11.99 -4.09 3.18
C MET A 80 13.40 -4.03 3.79
N GLN A 81 14.23 -3.11 3.33
CA GLN A 81 15.63 -2.95 3.76
C GLN A 81 15.78 -2.19 5.08
N SER A 82 14.91 -1.20 5.34
CA SER A 82 15.09 -0.24 6.42
C SER A 82 14.07 -0.34 7.55
N ALA A 83 12.98 -1.10 7.39
CA ALA A 83 11.94 -1.13 8.41
C ALA A 83 12.36 -1.97 9.63
N SER A 84 12.22 -1.37 10.81
CA SER A 84 12.30 -2.08 12.09
C SER A 84 11.10 -3.01 12.32
N SER A 85 9.98 -2.78 11.62
CA SER A 85 8.76 -3.59 11.73
C SER A 85 8.81 -4.84 10.85
N HIS A 86 8.69 -6.02 11.45
CA HIS A 86 8.55 -7.29 10.73
C HIS A 86 7.26 -7.34 9.90
N GLU A 87 6.17 -6.79 10.41
CA GLU A 87 4.90 -6.73 9.69
C GLU A 87 4.99 -5.85 8.45
N ALA A 88 5.61 -4.67 8.56
CA ALA A 88 5.79 -3.77 7.41
C ALA A 88 6.61 -4.45 6.30
N ARG A 89 7.66 -5.20 6.66
CA ARG A 89 8.43 -6.00 5.70
C ARG A 89 7.56 -7.06 5.03
N MET A 90 6.76 -7.79 5.81
CA MET A 90 5.86 -8.82 5.30
C MET A 90 4.83 -8.23 4.33
N TYR A 91 4.15 -7.14 4.70
CA TYR A 91 3.16 -6.48 3.84
C TYR A 91 3.80 -5.94 2.55
N SER A 92 5.02 -5.41 2.62
CA SER A 92 5.76 -4.95 1.44
C SER A 92 6.02 -6.11 0.47
N VAL A 93 6.50 -7.25 0.98
CA VAL A 93 6.76 -8.45 0.17
C VAL A 93 5.47 -8.98 -0.45
N MET A 94 4.38 -9.07 0.33
CA MET A 94 3.10 -9.58 -0.16
C MET A 94 2.48 -8.65 -1.23
N LEU A 95 2.64 -7.33 -1.09
CA LEU A 95 2.20 -6.37 -2.11
C LEU A 95 3.03 -6.50 -3.39
N LEU A 96 4.37 -6.51 -3.29
CA LEU A 96 5.23 -6.73 -4.44
C LEU A 96 4.88 -8.01 -5.18
N LYS A 97 4.72 -9.12 -4.44
CA LYS A 97 4.28 -10.40 -5.02
C LYS A 97 2.96 -10.25 -5.80
N SER A 98 1.95 -9.66 -5.17
CA SER A 98 0.62 -9.48 -5.80
C SER A 98 0.70 -8.61 -7.06
N MET A 99 1.56 -7.59 -7.06
CA MET A 99 1.78 -6.71 -8.21
C MET A 99 2.51 -7.43 -9.35
N PHE A 100 3.53 -8.24 -9.04
CA PHE A 100 4.25 -9.03 -10.04
C PHE A 100 3.38 -10.14 -10.66
N GLU A 101 2.51 -10.77 -9.88
CA GLU A 101 1.58 -11.80 -10.38
C GLU A 101 0.61 -11.27 -11.44
N VAL A 102 0.30 -9.97 -11.40
CA VAL A 102 -0.60 -9.34 -12.38
C VAL A 102 0.16 -8.51 -13.41
N ALA A 103 1.49 -8.36 -13.30
CA ALA A 103 2.26 -7.61 -14.29
C ALA A 103 2.20 -8.33 -15.64
N ASP A 104 1.99 -7.58 -16.73
CA ASP A 104 2.03 -8.15 -18.06
C ASP A 104 3.46 -8.64 -18.33
N VAL A 105 3.64 -9.95 -18.51
CA VAL A 105 4.94 -10.57 -18.76
C VAL A 105 5.37 -10.19 -20.19
N GLY A 106 6.08 -9.08 -20.32
CA GLY A 106 6.75 -8.68 -21.56
C GLY A 106 8.20 -9.18 -21.54
N PHE A 107 8.45 -10.32 -22.20
CA PHE A 107 9.76 -10.68 -22.75
C PHE A 107 9.66 -10.63 -24.28
#